data_AF-A0A1V6MZW8-F1
#
_entry.id   AF-A0A1V6MZW8-F1
#
_cell.length_a   1.000
_cell.length_b   1.000
_cell.length_c   1.000
_cell.angle_alpha   90.00
_cell.angle_beta   90.00
_cell.angle_gamma   90.00
#
_symmetry.space_group_name_H-M   'P 1'
#
loop_
_entity.id
_entity.type
_entity.pdbx_description
1 polymer ?
#
loop_
_entity_poly.entity_id
_entity_poly.type
_entity_poly.pdbx_seq_one_letter_code
_entity_poly.pdbx_strand_id
1 'polypeptide(L)'
;MGILNLEDLSAGQPDAGAAPESCLDWRSYRDPPEFLTVMAGATDGLRFGLWFDKPQEPSQLVASYFARDGGDITWCGATLIEAVRHELEWTQFHLDHQSKQEEREAATEGRLRVSLVREAIMELETGDRPEKGAAYHERYPIVTPHPRVATVNGVGVVGPAATVFRDVEIIRRAIETGAPEVDAWLEGALLECAAGRPTEALALGHDLHWLSGLHPEREAAALRLLDAAYRQLGRGPLADLAEIHHRHRHELLQ
;
A
#
# COMPACT_ATOMS: atom_id res chain seq x y z
N MET A 1 -2.86 19.57 -12.39
CA MET A 1 -3.05 18.48 -13.38
C MET A 1 -1.67 17.88 -13.58
N GLY A 2 -1.42 16.71 -12.99
CA GLY A 2 -0.13 16.01 -13.03
C GLY A 2 -0.41 14.54 -13.22
N ILE A 3 -0.93 14.20 -14.39
CA ILE A 3 -1.05 12.82 -14.86
C ILE A 3 0.36 12.46 -15.32
N LEU A 4 0.99 11.46 -14.69
CA LEU A 4 2.20 10.76 -15.15
C LEU A 4 3.24 11.63 -15.88
N ASN A 5 4.32 12.02 -15.19
CA ASN A 5 5.49 12.52 -15.91
C ASN A 5 6.18 11.33 -16.60
N LEU A 6 5.69 10.95 -17.78
CA LEU A 6 6.20 9.85 -18.61
C LEU A 6 7.67 10.04 -19.02
N GLU A 7 8.23 11.24 -18.83
CA GLU A 7 9.64 11.52 -19.07
C GLU A 7 10.56 10.69 -18.16
N ASP A 8 10.15 10.38 -16.91
CA ASP A 8 10.93 9.56 -15.98
C ASP A 8 10.90 8.05 -16.33
N LEU A 9 9.88 7.60 -17.09
CA LEU A 9 9.77 6.20 -17.54
C LEU A 9 10.64 5.89 -18.77
N SER A 10 11.12 6.90 -19.49
CA SER A 10 11.85 6.74 -20.75
C SER A 10 13.37 6.98 -20.67
N ALA A 11 13.90 7.36 -19.52
CA ALA A 11 15.31 7.77 -19.37
C ALA A 11 16.21 6.83 -18.53
N GLY A 12 15.68 5.74 -17.96
CA GLY A 12 16.45 4.86 -17.09
C GLY A 12 16.90 3.57 -17.76
N GLN A 13 18.07 3.55 -18.41
CA GLN A 13 18.88 2.32 -18.26
C GLN A 13 19.11 2.18 -16.75
N PRO A 14 18.88 1.01 -16.13
CA PRO A 14 19.20 0.83 -14.72
C PRO A 14 20.69 1.15 -14.54
N ASP A 15 20.97 2.27 -13.87
CA ASP A 15 22.34 2.65 -13.58
C ASP A 15 22.86 1.60 -12.59
N ALA A 16 23.78 0.75 -13.05
CA ALA A 16 24.44 -0.25 -12.21
C ALA A 16 25.24 0.40 -11.06
N GLY A 17 25.37 1.74 -11.06
CA GLY A 17 25.91 2.55 -9.97
C GLY A 17 24.89 3.47 -9.27
N ALA A 18 23.58 3.25 -9.45
CA ALA A 18 22.56 4.02 -8.75
C ALA A 18 22.82 4.01 -7.23
N ALA A 19 22.78 5.19 -6.61
CA ALA A 19 22.96 5.31 -5.18
C ALA A 19 21.93 4.42 -4.45
N PRO A 20 22.28 3.78 -3.31
CA PRO A 20 21.34 2.98 -2.53
C PRO A 20 20.04 3.72 -2.20
N GLU A 21 20.09 5.05 -2.12
CA GLU A 21 18.97 5.95 -1.83
C GLU A 21 17.94 6.05 -2.97
N SER A 22 18.28 5.67 -4.21
CA SER A 22 17.32 5.63 -5.34
C SER A 22 16.13 4.70 -5.10
N CYS A 23 16.28 3.71 -4.21
CA CYS A 23 15.15 2.86 -3.80
C CYS A 23 14.06 3.62 -3.00
N LEU A 24 14.36 4.86 -2.58
CA LEU A 24 13.45 5.77 -1.90
C LEU A 24 12.72 6.73 -2.85
N ASP A 25 13.05 6.71 -4.15
CA ASP A 25 12.37 7.55 -5.13
C ASP A 25 10.85 7.33 -5.02
N TRP A 26 10.13 8.44 -4.86
CA TRP A 26 8.68 8.51 -4.69
C TRP A 26 8.10 7.84 -3.43
N ARG A 27 8.92 7.23 -2.56
CA ARG A 27 8.46 6.62 -1.32
C ARG A 27 7.95 7.67 -0.33
N SER A 28 6.86 7.31 0.34
CA SER A 28 6.29 8.09 1.45
C SER A 28 6.79 7.58 2.81
N TYR A 29 6.62 8.42 3.84
CA TYR A 29 6.83 8.06 5.24
C TYR A 29 6.14 6.74 5.66
N ARG A 30 4.95 6.46 5.11
CA ARG A 30 4.13 5.29 5.46
C ARG A 30 4.26 4.10 4.49
N ASP A 31 5.04 4.23 3.42
CA ASP A 31 5.20 3.14 2.45
C ASP A 31 5.94 1.97 3.11
N PRO A 32 5.30 0.80 3.32
CA PRO A 32 6.02 -0.37 3.76
C PRO A 32 6.98 -0.86 2.66
N PRO A 33 7.99 -1.70 2.99
CA PRO A 33 8.97 -2.18 2.02
C PRO A 33 8.36 -2.89 0.80
N GLU A 34 7.25 -3.60 0.96
CA GLU A 34 6.52 -4.30 -0.12
C GLU A 34 5.86 -3.35 -1.11
N PHE A 35 5.56 -2.12 -0.72
CA PHE A 35 4.83 -1.15 -1.54
C PHE A 35 5.83 -0.34 -2.37
N LEU A 36 5.75 -0.48 -3.69
CA LEU A 36 6.51 0.33 -4.63
C LEU A 36 5.57 1.33 -5.30
N THR A 37 5.63 2.60 -4.90
CA THR A 37 4.86 3.68 -5.53
C THR A 37 5.23 3.80 -7.01
N VAL A 38 4.23 3.76 -7.89
CA VAL A 38 4.40 3.91 -9.35
C VAL A 38 3.48 4.97 -9.96
N MET A 39 2.42 5.37 -9.26
CA MET A 39 1.57 6.50 -9.67
C MET A 39 1.14 7.29 -8.43
N ALA A 40 0.91 8.58 -8.60
CA ALA A 40 0.32 9.43 -7.57
C ALA A 40 -0.94 10.13 -8.11
N GLY A 41 -1.93 10.26 -7.23
CA GLY A 41 -3.13 11.06 -7.48
C GLY A 41 -2.92 12.53 -7.09
N ALA A 42 -3.86 13.37 -7.50
CA ALA A 42 -3.79 14.81 -7.26
C ALA A 42 -4.30 15.25 -5.87
N THR A 43 -4.88 14.33 -5.10
CA THR A 43 -5.64 14.63 -3.88
C THR A 43 -5.06 13.84 -2.71
N ASP A 44 -4.89 14.51 -1.56
CA ASP A 44 -4.54 13.94 -0.25
C ASP A 44 -3.35 12.96 -0.21
N GLY A 45 -2.40 13.17 -1.14
CA GLY A 45 -1.22 12.33 -1.28
C GLY A 45 -1.58 10.90 -1.68
N LEU A 46 -2.65 10.72 -2.47
CA LEU A 46 -3.04 9.43 -3.04
C LEU A 46 -1.87 8.80 -3.80
N ARG A 47 -1.57 7.55 -3.48
CA ARG A 47 -0.51 6.76 -4.13
C ARG A 47 -1.08 5.44 -4.61
N PHE A 48 -0.59 4.99 -5.76
CA PHE A 48 -0.78 3.64 -6.26
C PHE A 48 0.58 2.96 -6.34
N GLY A 49 0.64 1.74 -5.85
CA GLY A 49 1.88 0.98 -5.82
C GLY A 49 1.69 -0.49 -6.15
N LEU A 50 2.73 -1.07 -6.71
CA LEU A 50 2.84 -2.52 -6.84
C LEU A 50 3.17 -3.13 -5.48
N TRP A 51 2.54 -4.24 -5.14
CA TRP A 51 2.78 -4.95 -3.88
C TRP A 51 3.61 -6.23 -4.08
N PHE A 52 4.78 -6.29 -3.45
CA PHE A 52 5.70 -7.44 -3.54
C PHE A 52 5.76 -8.21 -2.22
N ASP A 53 4.89 -9.20 -2.03
CA ASP A 53 4.98 -10.11 -0.88
C ASP A 53 6.32 -10.86 -0.83
N LYS A 54 6.89 -11.16 -2.00
CA LYS A 54 8.23 -11.72 -2.13
C LYS A 54 8.96 -10.92 -3.22
N PRO A 55 10.14 -10.38 -2.94
CA PRO A 55 10.85 -9.53 -3.90
C PRO A 55 11.36 -10.29 -5.14
N GLN A 56 11.39 -11.62 -5.11
CA GLN A 56 11.82 -12.46 -6.23
C GLN A 56 10.67 -12.87 -7.18
N GLU A 57 9.42 -12.59 -6.80
CA GLU A 57 8.24 -12.92 -7.60
C GLU A 57 7.64 -11.63 -8.19
N PRO A 58 7.05 -11.68 -9.40
CA PRO A 58 6.38 -10.51 -9.94
C PRO A 58 5.19 -10.12 -9.04
N SER A 59 4.97 -8.83 -8.87
CA SER A 59 3.75 -8.34 -8.23
C SER A 59 2.53 -8.80 -9.03
N GLN A 60 1.51 -9.25 -8.31
CA GLN A 60 0.18 -9.59 -8.85
C GLN A 60 -0.89 -8.68 -8.26
N LEU A 61 -0.48 -7.57 -7.63
CA LEU A 61 -1.36 -6.70 -6.88
C LEU A 61 -0.94 -5.25 -7.00
N VAL A 62 -1.98 -4.42 -7.12
CA VAL A 62 -1.89 -2.99 -6.96
C VAL A 62 -2.68 -2.60 -5.73
N ALA A 63 -2.07 -1.74 -4.92
CA ALA A 63 -2.69 -1.16 -3.76
C ALA A 63 -2.66 0.36 -3.84
N SER A 64 -3.57 1.01 -3.13
CA SER A 64 -3.58 2.46 -2.96
C SER A 64 -3.89 2.86 -1.54
N TYR A 65 -3.43 4.06 -1.19
CA TYR A 65 -3.79 4.73 0.05
C TYR A 65 -3.54 6.23 -0.06
N PHE A 66 -4.11 7.00 0.88
CA PHE A 66 -3.93 8.44 0.99
C PHE A 66 -2.86 8.75 2.04
N ALA A 67 -1.66 9.15 1.58
CA ALA A 67 -0.51 9.32 2.47
C ALA A 67 -0.73 10.36 3.57
N ARG A 68 -1.52 11.40 3.29
CA ARG A 68 -1.77 12.51 4.21
C ARG A 68 -2.93 12.28 5.19
N ASP A 69 -3.93 11.51 4.77
CA ASP A 69 -5.12 11.26 5.60
C ASP A 69 -4.95 10.05 6.55
N GLY A 70 -3.94 9.22 6.33
CA GLY A 70 -3.70 8.05 7.17
C GLY A 70 -4.77 6.98 7.04
N GLY A 71 -5.56 7.04 5.97
CA GLY A 71 -6.45 5.95 5.59
C GLY A 71 -5.67 4.68 5.28
N ASP A 72 -6.28 3.54 5.57
CA ASP A 72 -5.68 2.22 5.38
C ASP A 72 -5.27 1.99 3.92
N ILE A 73 -4.30 1.09 3.73
CA ILE A 73 -3.96 0.59 2.40
C ILE A 73 -5.07 -0.36 1.94
N THR A 74 -5.52 -0.15 0.71
CA THR A 74 -6.57 -0.95 0.07
C THR A 74 -6.08 -1.55 -1.24
N TRP A 75 -6.60 -2.72 -1.57
CA TRP A 75 -6.34 -3.33 -2.88
C TRP A 75 -7.14 -2.62 -3.96
N CYS A 76 -6.54 -2.43 -5.14
CA CYS A 76 -7.15 -1.71 -6.27
C CYS A 76 -7.25 -2.54 -7.55
N GLY A 77 -6.60 -3.71 -7.60
CA GLY A 77 -6.64 -4.61 -8.76
C GLY A 77 -5.40 -5.50 -8.83
N ALA A 78 -5.37 -6.40 -9.81
CA ALA A 78 -4.21 -7.23 -10.11
C ALA A 78 -3.20 -6.52 -11.02
N THR A 79 -3.66 -5.53 -11.80
CA THR A 79 -2.84 -4.73 -12.72
C THR A 79 -3.04 -3.23 -12.51
N LEU A 80 -2.12 -2.42 -13.04
CA LEU A 80 -2.27 -0.96 -13.00
C LEU A 80 -3.46 -0.48 -13.82
N ILE A 81 -3.81 -1.17 -14.91
CA ILE A 81 -4.99 -0.82 -15.71
C ILE A 81 -6.27 -1.16 -14.95
N GLU A 82 -6.32 -2.28 -14.23
CA GLU A 82 -7.43 -2.59 -13.32
C GLU A 82 -7.55 -1.56 -12.19
N ALA A 83 -6.43 -1.10 -11.61
CA ALA A 83 -6.44 -0.06 -10.59
C ALA A 83 -6.98 1.28 -11.14
N VAL A 84 -6.53 1.70 -12.33
CA VAL A 84 -7.10 2.87 -13.01
C VAL A 84 -8.58 2.66 -13.29
N ARG A 85 -8.99 1.47 -13.74
CA ARG A 85 -10.41 1.15 -13.95
C ARG A 85 -11.21 1.29 -12.65
N HIS A 86 -10.71 0.73 -11.56
CA HIS A 86 -11.34 0.80 -10.24
C HIS A 86 -11.60 2.26 -9.81
N GLU A 87 -10.59 3.12 -9.93
CA GLU A 87 -10.69 4.55 -9.57
C GLU A 87 -11.65 5.33 -10.48
N LEU A 88 -11.66 5.02 -11.79
CA LEU A 88 -12.60 5.64 -12.72
C LEU A 88 -14.05 5.33 -12.36
N GLU A 89 -14.33 4.11 -11.87
CA GLU A 89 -15.68 3.74 -11.48
C GLU A 89 -16.10 4.33 -10.13
N TRP A 90 -15.18 4.52 -9.17
CA TRP A 90 -15.49 5.35 -7.99
C TRP A 90 -15.73 6.80 -8.37
N THR A 91 -14.92 7.36 -9.27
CA THR A 91 -15.11 8.72 -9.79
C THR A 91 -16.48 8.84 -10.47
N GLN A 92 -16.85 7.87 -11.32
CA GLN A 92 -18.18 7.80 -11.94
C GLN A 92 -19.29 7.78 -10.88
N PHE A 93 -19.17 6.91 -9.87
CA PHE A 93 -20.14 6.81 -8.78
C PHE A 93 -20.33 8.16 -8.06
N HIS A 94 -19.25 8.84 -7.70
CA HIS A 94 -19.32 10.15 -7.04
C HIS A 94 -19.92 11.23 -7.95
N LEU A 95 -19.63 11.21 -9.25
CA LEU A 95 -20.22 12.16 -10.22
C LEU A 95 -21.73 11.94 -10.41
N ASP A 96 -22.18 10.69 -10.32
CA ASP A 96 -23.61 10.33 -10.47
C ASP A 96 -24.44 10.67 -9.22
N HIS A 97 -23.80 10.74 -8.05
CA HIS A 97 -24.45 11.03 -6.76
C HIS A 97 -24.29 12.49 -6.30
N GLN A 98 -23.90 13.41 -7.20
CA GLN A 98 -23.85 14.85 -6.90
C GLN A 98 -25.26 15.41 -6.64
N SER A 99 -25.42 16.04 -5.48
CA SER A 99 -26.73 16.51 -5.01
C SER A 99 -27.05 17.95 -5.40
N LYS A 100 -26.04 18.82 -5.59
CA LYS A 100 -26.25 20.24 -5.93
C LYS A 100 -26.28 20.47 -7.43
N GLN A 101 -27.07 21.44 -7.87
CA GLN A 101 -27.27 21.75 -9.29
C GLN A 101 -25.99 22.24 -9.99
N GLU A 102 -25.21 23.11 -9.35
CA GLU A 102 -23.93 23.61 -9.87
C GLU A 102 -22.89 22.48 -10.02
N GLU A 103 -22.90 21.50 -9.10
CA GLU A 103 -22.04 20.32 -9.14
C GLU A 103 -22.44 19.38 -10.29
N ARG A 104 -23.73 19.32 -10.68
CA ARG A 104 -24.21 18.49 -11.79
C ARG A 104 -23.75 18.98 -13.16
N GLU A 105 -23.63 20.29 -13.35
CA GLU A 105 -23.12 20.89 -14.58
C GLU A 105 -21.62 20.58 -14.73
N ALA A 106 -20.82 20.81 -13.68
CA ALA A 106 -19.40 20.41 -13.64
C ALA A 106 -19.21 18.89 -13.79
N ALA A 107 -20.13 18.09 -13.26
CA ALA A 107 -20.09 16.64 -13.38
C ALA A 107 -20.28 16.14 -14.82
N THR A 108 -20.86 16.94 -15.72
CA THR A 108 -21.04 16.55 -17.12
C THR A 108 -19.70 16.43 -17.85
N GLU A 109 -18.80 17.38 -17.65
CA GLU A 109 -17.44 17.30 -18.20
C GLU A 109 -16.66 16.15 -17.54
N GLY A 110 -16.79 15.97 -16.23
CA GLY A 110 -16.20 14.85 -15.50
C GLY A 110 -16.62 13.50 -16.06
N ARG A 111 -17.92 13.29 -16.31
CA ARG A 111 -18.47 12.06 -16.91
C ARG A 111 -17.91 11.80 -18.30
N LEU A 112 -17.77 12.85 -19.13
CA LEU A 112 -17.17 12.71 -20.45
C LEU A 112 -15.71 12.24 -20.36
N ARG A 113 -14.90 12.90 -19.51
CA ARG A 113 -13.50 12.51 -19.29
C ARG A 113 -13.39 11.06 -18.80
N VAL A 114 -14.21 10.68 -17.83
CA VAL A 114 -14.28 9.30 -17.33
C VAL A 114 -14.65 8.32 -18.45
N SER A 115 -15.61 8.65 -19.33
CA SER A 115 -15.98 7.80 -20.47
C SER A 115 -14.82 7.60 -21.44
N LEU A 116 -14.13 8.69 -21.82
CA LEU A 116 -13.02 8.62 -22.77
C LEU A 116 -11.85 7.79 -22.24
N VAL A 117 -11.47 7.99 -20.97
CA VAL A 117 -10.39 7.18 -20.37
C VAL A 117 -10.83 5.74 -20.22
N ARG A 118 -12.09 5.48 -19.81
CA ARG A 118 -12.64 4.13 -19.69
C ARG A 118 -12.58 3.38 -21.03
N GLU A 119 -13.01 4.01 -22.11
CA GLU A 119 -12.95 3.42 -23.46
C GLU A 119 -11.52 3.06 -23.85
N ALA A 120 -10.57 3.99 -23.66
CA ALA A 120 -9.17 3.75 -23.96
C ALA A 120 -8.57 2.60 -23.14
N ILE A 121 -8.85 2.51 -21.83
CA ILE A 121 -8.33 1.41 -21.03
C ILE A 121 -9.03 0.09 -21.32
N MET A 122 -10.32 0.10 -21.66
CA MET A 122 -11.08 -1.11 -22.05
C MET A 122 -10.52 -1.79 -23.30
N GLU A 123 -9.93 -1.03 -24.21
CA GLU A 123 -9.21 -1.55 -25.38
C GLU A 123 -7.90 -2.27 -25.00
N LEU A 124 -7.27 -1.87 -23.88
CA LEU A 124 -6.04 -2.48 -23.37
C LEU A 124 -6.33 -3.69 -22.46
N GLU A 125 -7.24 -3.53 -21.50
CA GLU A 125 -7.64 -4.52 -20.50
C GLU A 125 -9.07 -4.22 -19.99
N THR A 126 -9.80 -5.18 -19.43
CA THR A 126 -11.16 -4.99 -18.85
C THR A 126 -12.29 -4.74 -19.87
N GLY A 127 -12.06 -4.92 -21.16
CA GLY A 127 -13.11 -4.80 -22.20
C GLY A 127 -14.28 -5.79 -22.03
N ASP A 128 -14.08 -6.88 -21.30
CA ASP A 128 -15.08 -7.86 -20.90
C ASP A 128 -15.92 -7.44 -19.68
N ARG A 129 -15.64 -6.26 -19.09
CA ARG A 129 -16.30 -5.71 -17.90
C ARG A 129 -17.10 -4.44 -18.26
N PRO A 130 -18.31 -4.57 -18.83
CA PRO A 130 -19.08 -3.43 -19.34
C PRO A 130 -19.73 -2.57 -18.23
N GLU A 131 -19.85 -3.08 -17.00
CA GLU A 131 -20.47 -2.38 -15.88
C GLU A 131 -19.70 -1.10 -15.51
N LYS A 132 -20.43 -0.15 -14.89
CA LYS A 132 -19.91 1.18 -14.53
C LYS A 132 -20.36 1.58 -13.13
N GLY A 133 -19.62 2.49 -12.49
CA GLY A 133 -19.98 3.02 -11.17
C GLY A 133 -20.14 1.91 -10.12
N ALA A 134 -21.17 2.02 -9.29
CA ALA A 134 -21.46 1.02 -8.25
C ALA A 134 -21.63 -0.40 -8.82
N ALA A 135 -22.29 -0.56 -9.97
CA ALA A 135 -22.52 -1.87 -10.58
C ALA A 135 -21.22 -2.59 -10.98
N TYR A 136 -20.16 -1.83 -11.29
CA TYR A 136 -18.85 -2.40 -11.54
C TYR A 136 -18.26 -2.99 -10.25
N HIS A 137 -18.26 -2.22 -9.17
CA HIS A 137 -17.69 -2.64 -7.88
C HIS A 137 -18.46 -3.80 -7.25
N GLU A 138 -19.78 -3.85 -7.43
CA GLU A 138 -20.61 -4.97 -6.99
C GLU A 138 -20.28 -6.26 -7.75
N ARG A 139 -20.01 -6.17 -9.06
CA ARG A 139 -19.76 -7.35 -9.91
C ARG A 139 -18.31 -7.82 -9.90
N TYR A 140 -17.37 -6.90 -9.79
CA TYR A 140 -15.93 -7.18 -9.81
C TYR A 140 -15.28 -6.72 -8.50
N PRO A 141 -15.65 -7.36 -7.37
CA PRO A 141 -15.01 -7.06 -6.11
C PRO A 141 -13.54 -7.46 -6.19
N ILE A 142 -12.69 -6.65 -5.55
CA ILE A 142 -11.27 -6.95 -5.48
C ILE A 142 -11.06 -8.09 -4.50
N VAL A 143 -10.43 -9.16 -4.99
CA VAL A 143 -10.18 -10.35 -4.18
C VAL A 143 -8.77 -10.27 -3.61
N THR A 144 -8.67 -10.30 -2.27
CA THR A 144 -7.39 -10.40 -1.58
C THR A 144 -6.72 -11.73 -1.92
N PRO A 145 -5.50 -11.73 -2.46
CA PRO A 145 -4.83 -12.97 -2.81
C PRO A 145 -4.13 -13.55 -1.57
N HIS A 146 -4.33 -14.85 -1.39
CA HIS A 146 -3.79 -15.68 -0.30
C HIS A 146 -4.32 -15.32 1.10
N PRO A 147 -4.35 -16.28 2.03
CA PRO A 147 -4.56 -15.99 3.44
C PRO A 147 -3.48 -15.04 3.96
N ARG A 148 -3.91 -13.93 4.56
CA ARG A 148 -3.06 -12.89 5.13
C ARG A 148 -3.38 -12.72 6.61
N VAL A 149 -2.35 -12.48 7.40
CA VAL A 149 -2.51 -12.06 8.79
C VAL A 149 -2.83 -10.58 8.79
N ALA A 150 -3.93 -10.20 9.45
CA ALA A 150 -4.40 -8.82 9.48
C ALA A 150 -3.40 -7.90 10.18
N THR A 151 -3.27 -6.70 9.64
CA THR A 151 -2.45 -5.60 10.17
C THR A 151 -3.29 -4.33 10.15
N VAL A 152 -2.88 -3.36 10.96
CA VAL A 152 -3.53 -2.07 11.12
C VAL A 152 -3.55 -1.28 9.80
N ASN A 153 -2.58 -1.49 8.91
CA ASN A 153 -2.53 -0.82 7.61
C ASN A 153 -3.51 -1.39 6.57
N GLY A 154 -4.35 -2.38 6.91
CA GLY A 154 -5.45 -2.89 6.07
C GLY A 154 -5.11 -4.04 5.13
N VAL A 155 -3.89 -4.08 4.57
CA VAL A 155 -3.52 -5.10 3.56
C VAL A 155 -3.05 -6.43 4.17
N GLY A 156 -2.57 -6.46 5.40
CA GLY A 156 -2.06 -7.67 6.03
C GLY A 156 -0.69 -8.11 5.53
N VAL A 157 -0.23 -9.27 6.00
CA VAL A 157 1.07 -9.87 5.63
C VAL A 157 0.95 -11.37 5.34
N VAL A 158 1.81 -11.87 4.46
CA VAL A 158 1.87 -13.30 4.10
C VAL A 158 3.05 -13.99 4.80
N GLY A 159 2.81 -15.12 5.48
CA GLY A 159 3.87 -15.93 6.09
C GLY A 159 3.46 -17.37 6.44
N PRO A 160 4.41 -18.23 6.88
CA PRO A 160 4.22 -19.67 7.07
C PRO A 160 3.18 -20.09 8.12
N ALA A 161 2.66 -19.16 8.91
CA ALA A 161 1.64 -19.41 9.94
C ALA A 161 0.53 -18.35 9.86
N ALA A 162 -0.18 -18.27 8.74
CA ALA A 162 -1.30 -17.34 8.51
C ALA A 162 -2.54 -17.60 9.40
N THR A 163 -2.39 -18.23 10.55
CA THR A 163 -3.46 -18.70 11.45
C THR A 163 -3.53 -17.93 12.77
N VAL A 164 -2.73 -16.89 12.96
CA VAL A 164 -2.84 -16.01 14.14
C VAL A 164 -4.00 -15.06 13.90
N PHE A 165 -5.10 -15.24 14.64
CA PHE A 165 -6.16 -14.23 14.70
C PHE A 165 -5.61 -12.99 15.43
N ARG A 166 -5.72 -11.83 14.78
CA ARG A 166 -5.29 -10.54 15.33
C ARG A 166 -6.48 -9.60 15.36
N ASP A 167 -6.79 -9.08 16.53
CA ASP A 167 -7.74 -7.98 16.68
C ASP A 167 -6.99 -6.67 16.46
N VAL A 168 -7.07 -6.15 15.24
CA VAL A 168 -6.32 -4.97 14.81
C VAL A 168 -6.71 -3.71 15.58
N GLU A 169 -7.94 -3.63 16.11
CA GLU A 169 -8.39 -2.47 16.88
C GLU A 169 -7.83 -2.49 18.31
N ILE A 170 -7.72 -3.68 18.91
CA ILE A 170 -7.00 -3.84 20.18
C ILE A 170 -5.53 -3.47 20.00
N ILE A 171 -4.89 -3.95 18.93
CA ILE A 171 -3.47 -3.66 18.63
C ILE A 171 -3.27 -2.17 18.39
N ARG A 172 -4.10 -1.55 17.54
CA ARG A 172 -4.08 -0.11 17.25
C ARG A 172 -4.15 0.70 18.53
N ARG A 173 -5.15 0.44 19.36
CA ARG A 173 -5.34 1.15 20.64
C ARG A 173 -4.15 0.95 21.57
N ALA A 174 -3.66 -0.27 21.72
CA ALA A 174 -2.51 -0.55 22.59
C ALA A 174 -1.26 0.22 22.15
N ILE A 175 -0.94 0.20 20.85
CA ILE A 175 0.20 0.95 20.29
C ILE A 175 0.02 2.46 20.49
N GLU A 176 -1.14 3.03 20.10
CA GLU A 176 -1.39 4.47 20.18
C GLU A 176 -1.31 5.00 21.61
N THR A 177 -1.86 4.26 22.57
CA THR A 177 -1.84 4.61 24.00
C THR A 177 -0.52 4.30 24.71
N GLY A 178 0.43 3.60 24.05
CA GLY A 178 1.68 3.18 24.66
C GLY A 178 1.48 2.16 25.79
N ALA A 179 0.56 1.21 25.58
CA ALA A 179 0.24 0.20 26.57
C ALA A 179 1.46 -0.70 26.88
N PRO A 180 1.70 -1.06 28.16
CA PRO A 180 2.89 -1.81 28.56
C PRO A 180 2.94 -3.22 27.98
N GLU A 181 1.82 -3.82 27.57
CA GLU A 181 1.82 -5.12 26.89
C GLU A 181 2.52 -5.12 25.53
N VAL A 182 2.70 -3.95 24.89
CA VAL A 182 3.35 -3.85 23.57
C VAL A 182 4.80 -4.33 23.64
N ASP A 183 5.51 -4.05 24.73
CA ASP A 183 6.89 -4.52 24.94
C ASP A 183 6.96 -6.05 25.01
N ALA A 184 6.01 -6.68 25.71
CA ALA A 184 5.92 -8.14 25.79
C ALA A 184 5.59 -8.77 24.44
N TRP A 185 4.75 -8.12 23.62
CA TRP A 185 4.47 -8.57 22.25
C TRP A 185 5.70 -8.48 21.36
N LEU A 186 6.47 -7.40 21.47
CA LEU A 186 7.74 -7.20 20.76
C LEU A 186 8.74 -8.31 21.06
N GLU A 187 8.98 -8.59 22.35
CA GLU A 187 9.90 -9.65 22.78
C GLU A 187 9.44 -11.03 22.33
N GLY A 188 8.14 -11.33 22.52
CA GLY A 188 7.53 -12.58 22.08
C GLY A 188 7.64 -12.79 20.58
N ALA A 189 7.33 -11.78 19.78
CA ALA A 189 7.42 -11.86 18.32
C ALA A 189 8.86 -12.10 17.83
N LEU A 190 9.86 -11.46 18.45
CA LEU A 190 11.28 -11.69 18.13
C LEU A 190 11.73 -13.10 18.49
N LEU A 191 11.31 -13.63 19.66
CA LEU A 191 11.59 -15.00 20.07
C LEU A 191 11.00 -16.03 19.11
N GLU A 192 9.74 -15.85 18.73
CA GLU A 192 9.05 -16.72 17.77
C GLU A 192 9.70 -16.64 16.38
N CYS A 193 10.10 -15.44 15.95
CA CYS A 193 10.82 -15.24 14.70
C CYS A 193 12.16 -16.01 14.69
N ALA A 194 12.96 -15.89 15.76
CA ALA A 194 14.20 -16.64 15.91
C ALA A 194 13.97 -18.16 15.94
N ALA A 195 12.79 -18.62 16.37
CA ALA A 195 12.37 -20.01 16.34
C ALA A 195 11.76 -20.45 14.98
N GLY A 196 11.90 -19.64 13.93
CA GLY A 196 11.42 -19.94 12.58
C GLY A 196 9.94 -19.64 12.33
N ARG A 197 9.28 -18.87 13.20
CA ARG A 197 7.88 -18.44 13.06
C ARG A 197 7.79 -16.90 12.93
N PRO A 198 8.19 -16.33 11.79
CA PRO A 198 8.38 -14.88 11.63
C PRO A 198 7.09 -14.07 11.43
N THR A 199 5.92 -14.72 11.28
CA THR A 199 4.70 -14.04 10.82
C THR A 199 4.20 -12.98 11.80
N GLU A 200 4.24 -13.22 13.12
CA GLU A 200 3.83 -12.21 14.09
C GLU A 200 4.81 -11.03 14.14
N ALA A 201 6.12 -11.31 14.01
CA ALA A 201 7.12 -10.25 13.92
C ALA A 201 6.89 -9.37 12.69
N LEU A 202 6.60 -9.98 11.54
CA LEU A 202 6.26 -9.23 10.33
C LEU A 202 5.01 -8.37 10.57
N ALA A 203 3.93 -8.96 11.07
CA ALA A 203 2.65 -8.26 11.26
C ALA A 203 2.77 -7.09 12.25
N LEU A 204 3.37 -7.32 13.43
CA LEU A 204 3.58 -6.28 14.44
C LEU A 204 4.57 -5.20 13.97
N GLY A 205 5.58 -5.58 13.19
CA GLY A 205 6.52 -4.65 12.56
C GLY A 205 5.81 -3.68 11.61
N HIS A 206 4.87 -4.19 10.79
CA HIS A 206 4.01 -3.36 9.95
C HIS A 206 3.11 -2.43 10.76
N ASP A 207 2.51 -2.90 11.85
CA ASP A 207 1.63 -2.08 12.67
C ASP A 207 2.38 -0.92 13.33
N LEU A 208 3.55 -1.21 13.92
CA LEU A 208 4.42 -0.19 14.52
C LEU A 208 4.98 0.77 13.47
N HIS A 209 5.29 0.28 12.27
CA HIS A 209 5.68 1.12 11.14
C HIS A 209 4.56 2.10 10.80
N TRP A 210 3.34 1.60 10.63
CA TRP A 210 2.18 2.40 10.23
C TRP A 210 1.76 3.43 11.29
N LEU A 211 1.77 3.01 12.56
CA LEU A 211 1.40 3.81 13.74
C LEU A 211 2.59 4.47 14.44
N SER A 212 3.72 4.63 13.74
CA SER A 212 4.91 5.21 14.35
C SER A 212 4.65 6.61 14.86
N GLY A 213 3.91 7.44 14.12
CA GLY A 213 3.50 8.78 14.57
C GLY A 213 4.69 9.66 14.98
N LEU A 214 5.86 9.51 14.33
CA LEU A 214 7.11 10.19 14.66
C LEU A 214 7.69 9.85 16.05
N HIS A 215 7.34 8.68 16.61
CA HIS A 215 7.93 8.14 17.83
C HIS A 215 9.17 7.29 17.52
N PRO A 216 10.41 7.76 17.79
CA PRO A 216 11.63 7.05 17.40
C PRO A 216 11.73 5.65 17.98
N GLU A 217 11.22 5.43 19.20
CA GLU A 217 11.15 4.13 19.85
C GLU A 217 10.29 3.13 19.07
N ARG A 218 9.14 3.58 18.55
CA ARG A 218 8.25 2.75 17.73
C ARG A 218 8.88 2.46 16.37
N GLU A 219 9.53 3.44 15.77
CA GLU A 219 10.21 3.28 14.49
C GLU A 219 11.38 2.30 14.57
N ALA A 220 12.19 2.38 15.63
CA ALA A 220 13.28 1.46 15.87
C ALA A 220 12.76 0.05 16.16
N ALA A 221 11.67 -0.08 16.91
CA ALA A 221 11.02 -1.36 17.16
C ALA A 221 10.45 -1.99 15.88
N ALA A 222 9.80 -1.18 15.04
CA ALA A 222 9.31 -1.59 13.73
C ALA A 222 10.45 -2.13 12.86
N LEU A 223 11.55 -1.38 12.72
CA LEU A 223 12.72 -1.82 11.95
C LEU A 223 13.27 -3.15 12.46
N ARG A 224 13.43 -3.31 13.78
CA ARG A 224 13.96 -4.54 14.39
C ARG A 224 13.11 -5.77 14.05
N LEU A 225 11.79 -5.63 14.11
CA LEU A 225 10.86 -6.71 13.79
C LEU A 225 10.85 -7.03 12.29
N LEU A 226 10.78 -6.00 11.46
CA LEU A 226 10.76 -6.13 9.99
C LEU A 226 12.06 -6.77 9.49
N ASP A 227 13.24 -6.28 9.91
CA ASP A 227 14.53 -6.85 9.50
C ASP A 227 14.64 -8.33 9.88
N ALA A 228 14.31 -8.70 11.12
CA ALA A 228 14.34 -10.07 11.58
C ALA A 228 13.39 -10.96 10.77
N ALA A 229 12.15 -10.51 10.56
CA ALA A 229 11.14 -11.26 9.84
C ALA A 229 11.49 -11.45 8.37
N TYR A 230 11.90 -10.38 7.67
CA TYR A 230 12.29 -10.45 6.26
C TYR A 230 13.48 -11.38 6.06
N ARG A 231 14.51 -11.30 6.90
CA ARG A 231 15.66 -12.21 6.80
C ARG A 231 15.25 -13.66 7.04
N GLN A 232 14.43 -13.93 8.07
CA GLN A 232 13.94 -15.27 8.36
C GLN A 232 13.07 -15.84 7.23
N LEU A 233 12.35 -14.98 6.50
CA LEU A 233 11.53 -15.34 5.33
C LEU A 233 12.32 -15.44 4.01
N GLY A 234 13.62 -15.15 4.01
CA GLY A 234 14.43 -15.10 2.79
C GLY A 234 14.14 -13.88 1.89
N ARG A 235 13.57 -12.81 2.45
CA ARG A 235 13.21 -11.56 1.77
C ARG A 235 14.26 -10.46 2.00
N GLY A 236 15.55 -10.80 1.90
CA GLY A 236 16.68 -9.90 2.16
C GLY A 236 16.55 -8.48 1.58
N PRO A 237 16.17 -8.32 0.28
CA PRO A 237 15.98 -6.99 -0.30
C PRO A 237 14.96 -6.11 0.42
N LEU A 238 13.91 -6.68 1.02
CA LEU A 238 12.93 -5.92 1.81
C LEU A 238 13.48 -5.53 3.18
N ALA A 239 14.37 -6.34 3.78
CA ALA A 239 15.09 -5.99 4.99
C ALA A 239 16.05 -4.81 4.75
N ASP A 240 16.85 -4.86 3.69
CA ASP A 240 17.77 -3.79 3.32
C ASP A 240 17.02 -2.48 3.05
N LEU A 241 15.89 -2.58 2.34
CA LEU A 241 15.01 -1.44 2.09
C LEU A 241 14.38 -0.88 3.37
N ALA A 242 13.95 -1.74 4.30
CA ALA A 242 13.41 -1.29 5.59
C ALA A 242 14.46 -0.49 6.38
N GLU A 243 15.73 -0.90 6.34
CA GLU A 243 16.83 -0.20 6.99
C GLU A 243 17.09 1.18 6.34
N ILE A 244 17.17 1.23 5.01
CA ILE A 244 17.37 2.48 4.28
C ILE A 244 16.19 3.42 4.51
N HIS A 245 14.96 2.92 4.41
CA HIS A 245 13.75 3.71 4.64
C HIS A 245 13.69 4.25 6.06
N HIS A 246 14.01 3.46 7.08
CA HIS A 246 14.08 3.94 8.47
C HIS A 246 15.10 5.07 8.64
N ARG A 247 16.29 4.94 8.04
CA ARG A 247 17.37 5.93 8.15
C ARG A 247 16.97 7.30 7.59
N HIS A 248 16.24 7.31 6.48
CA HIS A 248 15.83 8.53 5.76
C HIS A 248 14.36 8.91 6.01
N ARG A 249 13.67 8.20 6.91
CA ARG A 249 12.20 8.23 7.00
C ARG A 249 11.63 9.63 7.20
N HIS A 250 12.31 10.45 8.00
CA HIS A 250 11.89 11.81 8.33
C HIS A 250 12.03 12.79 7.15
N GLU A 251 12.90 12.49 6.17
CA GLU A 251 13.07 13.27 4.94
C GLU A 251 11.88 13.05 3.98
N LEU A 252 11.07 12.01 4.22
CA LEU A 252 9.93 11.60 3.39
C LEU A 252 8.58 12.15 3.88
N LEU A 253 8.60 13.07 4.86
CA LEU A 253 7.41 13.79 5.32
C LEU A 253 7.06 14.88 4.30
N GLN A 254 6.04 14.63 3.46
CA GLN A 254 5.54 15.54 2.41
C GLN A 254 4.03 15.76 2.48
#